data_AF-A0A8I1PD52-F1
#
_entry.id   AF-A0A8I1PD52-F1
#
_cell.length_a   1.000
_cell.length_b   1.000
_cell.length_c   1.000
_cell.angle_alpha   90.00
_cell.angle_beta   90.00
_cell.angle_gamma   90.00
#
_symmetry.space_group_name_H-M   'P 1'
#
loop_
_entity.id
_entity.type
_entity.pdbx_description
1 polymer ?
#
loop_
_entity_poly.entity_id
_entity_poly.type
_entity_poly.pdbx_seq_one_letter_code
_entity_poly.pdbx_strand_id
1 'polypeptide(L)'
;MEHTAAVFEVLGAVTLVAGTVLAMALAIRVLVRSGGGRPAYLTLRETFGGALLLSIEILVAADLLRTVAVVPSVSDVAVLGLIVLIRTFLSFSLEIELEGVAPWRRAMVTGVGHLAAATARARERSAPPRS
;
A
#
# COMPACT_ATOMS: atom_id res chain seq x y z
N MET A 1 -3.15 27.58 -14.50
CA MET A 1 -2.64 26.80 -13.34
C MET A 1 -3.64 25.73 -12.89
N GLU A 2 -4.95 25.88 -13.06
CA GLU A 2 -5.92 24.79 -12.84
C GLU A 2 -5.67 23.55 -13.70
N HIS A 3 -5.15 23.73 -14.93
CA HIS A 3 -4.94 22.63 -15.86
C HIS A 3 -3.81 21.69 -15.45
N THR A 4 -2.80 22.17 -14.70
CA THR A 4 -1.68 21.32 -14.28
C THR A 4 -2.09 20.34 -13.18
N ALA A 5 -2.88 20.77 -12.20
CA ALA A 5 -3.38 19.87 -11.15
C ALA A 5 -4.32 18.79 -11.72
N ALA A 6 -5.20 19.17 -12.66
CA ALA A 6 -6.09 18.23 -13.34
C ALA A 6 -5.34 17.12 -14.09
N VAL A 7 -4.17 17.42 -14.66
CA VAL A 7 -3.34 16.39 -15.31
C VAL A 7 -2.85 15.35 -14.29
N PHE A 8 -2.38 15.77 -13.12
CA PHE A 8 -1.97 14.83 -12.07
C PHE A 8 -3.14 14.00 -11.54
N GLU A 9 -4.34 14.59 -11.41
CA GLU A 9 -5.54 13.83 -11.03
C GLU A 9 -5.89 12.75 -12.05
N VAL A 10 -5.91 13.11 -13.33
CA VAL A 10 -6.19 12.17 -14.42
C VAL A 10 -5.11 11.08 -14.46
N LEU A 11 -3.83 11.44 -14.32
CA LEU A 11 -2.74 10.46 -14.30
C LEU A 11 -2.84 9.52 -13.10
N GLY A 12 -3.17 10.03 -11.91
CA GLY A 12 -3.36 9.23 -10.71
C GLY A 12 -4.53 8.26 -10.85
N ALA A 13 -5.65 8.72 -11.43
CA ALA A 13 -6.82 7.91 -11.71
C ALA A 13 -6.55 6.84 -12.78
N VAL A 14 -5.91 7.21 -13.90
CA VAL A 14 -5.54 6.29 -14.99
C VAL A 14 -4.59 5.22 -14.47
N THR A 15 -3.59 5.60 -13.67
CA THR A 15 -2.66 4.65 -13.05
C THR A 15 -3.38 3.64 -12.16
N LEU A 16 -4.33 4.10 -11.34
CA LEU A 16 -5.12 3.22 -10.48
C LEU A 16 -5.98 2.25 -11.30
N VAL A 17 -6.68 2.75 -12.32
CA VAL A 17 -7.54 1.93 -13.18
C VAL A 17 -6.71 0.91 -13.95
N ALA A 18 -5.64 1.33 -14.62
CA ALA A 18 -4.78 0.45 -15.39
C ALA A 18 -4.12 -0.62 -14.51
N GLY A 19 -3.62 -0.24 -13.33
CA GLY A 19 -3.04 -1.17 -12.37
C GLY A 19 -4.06 -2.17 -11.81
N THR A 20 -5.31 -1.74 -11.60
CA THR A 20 -6.40 -2.64 -11.18
C THR A 20 -6.74 -3.66 -12.27
N VAL A 21 -6.87 -3.21 -13.52
CA VAL A 21 -7.12 -4.08 -14.68
C VAL A 21 -5.98 -5.09 -14.84
N LEU A 22 -4.72 -4.64 -14.72
CA LEU A 22 -3.55 -5.51 -14.79
C LEU A 22 -3.55 -6.54 -13.65
N ALA A 23 -3.82 -6.11 -12.42
CA ALA A 23 -3.89 -6.98 -11.25
C ALA A 23 -4.96 -8.08 -11.43
N MET A 24 -6.14 -7.73 -11.93
CA MET A 24 -7.20 -8.68 -12.26
C MET A 24 -6.78 -9.65 -13.36
N ALA A 25 -6.21 -9.15 -14.46
CA ALA A 25 -5.78 -9.98 -15.57
C ALA A 25 -4.72 -11.00 -15.14
N LEU A 26 -3.75 -10.59 -14.32
CA LEU A 26 -2.71 -11.47 -13.78
C LEU A 26 -3.29 -12.48 -12.79
N ALA A 27 -4.19 -12.07 -11.89
CA ALA A 27 -4.84 -12.96 -10.95
C ALA A 27 -5.67 -14.04 -11.65
N ILE A 28 -6.46 -13.67 -12.67
CA ILE A 28 -7.22 -14.61 -13.50
C ILE A 28 -6.27 -15.58 -14.21
N ARG A 29 -5.18 -15.06 -14.78
CA ARG A 29 -4.17 -15.89 -15.45
C ARG A 29 -3.54 -16.91 -14.50
N VAL A 30 -3.22 -16.52 -13.27
CA VAL A 30 -2.71 -17.42 -12.22
C VAL A 30 -3.77 -18.43 -11.80
N LEU A 31 -5.02 -18.00 -11.62
CA LEU A 31 -6.11 -18.88 -11.25
C LEU A 31 -6.32 -20.01 -12.28
N VAL A 32 -6.36 -19.64 -13.57
CA VAL A 32 -6.56 -20.59 -14.67
C VAL A 32 -5.35 -21.51 -14.86
N ARG A 33 -4.11 -21.03 -14.66
CA ARG A 33 -2.90 -21.83 -14.88
C ARG A 33 -2.52 -22.71 -13.69
N SER A 34 -2.71 -22.22 -12.47
CA SER A 34 -2.23 -22.87 -11.25
C SER A 34 -3.33 -23.61 -10.49
N GLY A 35 -4.61 -23.38 -10.81
CA GLY A 35 -5.76 -24.02 -10.17
C GLY A 35 -5.96 -23.64 -8.68
N GLY A 36 -5.08 -22.81 -8.13
CA GLY A 36 -5.10 -22.41 -6.72
C GLY A 36 -5.63 -20.99 -6.54
N GLY A 37 -6.70 -20.84 -5.76
CA GLY A 37 -7.25 -19.53 -5.42
C GLY A 37 -6.31 -18.66 -4.57
N ARG A 38 -5.52 -19.28 -3.68
CA ARG A 38 -4.58 -18.56 -2.80
C ARG A 38 -3.45 -17.86 -3.57
N PRO A 39 -2.73 -18.51 -4.50
CA PRO A 39 -1.75 -17.83 -5.37
C PRO A 39 -2.36 -16.67 -6.18
N ALA A 40 -3.53 -16.87 -6.78
CA ALA A 40 -4.20 -15.84 -7.58
C ALA A 40 -4.57 -14.62 -6.74
N TYR A 41 -5.06 -14.85 -5.52
CA TYR A 41 -5.39 -13.80 -4.57
C TYR A 41 -4.16 -13.00 -4.12
N LEU A 42 -3.03 -13.66 -3.82
CA LEU A 42 -1.78 -12.98 -3.48
C LEU A 42 -1.28 -12.10 -4.63
N THR A 43 -1.28 -12.63 -5.86
CA THR A 43 -0.91 -11.87 -7.06
C THR A 43 -1.82 -10.64 -7.27
N LEU A 44 -3.13 -10.80 -7.09
CA LEU A 44 -4.09 -9.69 -7.16
C LEU A 44 -3.71 -8.59 -6.17
N ARG A 45 -3.52 -8.97 -4.91
CA ARG A 45 -3.21 -8.04 -3.82
C ARG A 45 -1.89 -7.32 -4.01
N GLU A 46 -0.84 -8.02 -4.40
CA GLU A 46 0.49 -7.45 -4.56
C GLU A 46 0.51 -6.44 -5.72
N THR A 47 -0.10 -6.80 -6.85
CA THR A 47 -0.19 -5.91 -8.02
C THR A 47 -1.09 -4.70 -7.75
N PHE A 48 -2.25 -4.93 -7.14
CA PHE A 48 -3.19 -3.86 -6.79
C PHE A 48 -2.62 -2.91 -5.73
N GLY A 49 -1.93 -3.45 -4.72
CA GLY A 49 -1.24 -2.67 -3.70
C GLY A 49 -0.18 -1.74 -4.29
N GLY A 50 0.63 -2.24 -5.24
CA GLY A 50 1.59 -1.42 -5.99
C GLY A 50 0.92 -0.29 -6.80
N ALA A 51 -0.18 -0.60 -7.49
CA ALA A 51 -0.95 0.39 -8.24
C ALA A 51 -1.56 1.48 -7.34
N LEU A 52 -2.08 1.10 -6.18
CA LEU A 52 -2.62 2.04 -5.19
C LEU A 52 -1.53 2.98 -4.65
N LEU A 53 -0.34 2.46 -4.33
CA LEU A 53 0.78 3.26 -3.84
C LEU A 53 1.24 4.27 -4.88
N LEU A 54 1.44 3.83 -6.12
CA LEU A 54 1.85 4.70 -7.22
C LEU A 54 0.80 5.78 -7.51
N SER A 55 -0.49 5.41 -7.52
CA SER A 55 -1.58 6.37 -7.67
C SER A 55 -1.56 7.43 -6.57
N ILE A 56 -1.31 7.04 -5.32
CA ILE A 56 -1.19 7.99 -4.21
C ILE A 56 -0.04 8.96 -4.42
N GLU A 57 1.15 8.50 -4.83
CA GLU A 57 2.29 9.40 -5.08
C GLU A 57 1.95 10.49 -6.10
N ILE A 58 1.21 10.12 -7.15
CA ILE A 58 0.76 11.05 -8.19
C ILE A 58 -0.33 12.00 -7.67
N LEU A 59 -1.32 11.48 -6.94
CA LEU A 59 -2.43 12.28 -6.41
C LEU A 59 -1.98 13.26 -5.32
N VAL A 60 -1.00 12.88 -4.49
CA VAL A 60 -0.39 13.79 -3.51
C VAL A 60 0.24 14.99 -4.21
N ALA A 61 0.87 14.80 -5.38
CA ALA A 61 1.40 15.92 -6.16
C ALA A 61 0.28 16.86 -6.65
N ALA A 62 -0.88 16.32 -7.02
CA ALA A 62 -2.06 17.13 -7.37
C ALA A 62 -2.57 17.95 -6.18
N ASP A 63 -2.65 17.33 -5.00
CA ASP A 63 -3.08 18.00 -3.77
C ASP A 63 -2.12 19.11 -3.34
N LEU A 64 -0.81 18.86 -3.43
CA LEU A 64 0.19 19.89 -3.18
C LEU A 64 0.03 21.07 -4.14
N LEU A 65 -0.12 20.83 -5.44
CA LEU A 65 -0.34 21.88 -6.45
C LEU A 65 -1.60 22.71 -6.18
N ARG A 66 -2.69 22.08 -5.72
CA ARG A 66 -3.92 22.78 -5.33
C ARG A 66 -3.69 23.65 -4.10
N THR A 67 -3.00 23.16 -3.07
CA THR A 67 -2.74 23.95 -1.85
C THR A 67 -1.84 25.16 -2.06
N VAL A 68 -0.91 25.12 -3.03
CA VAL A 68 -0.11 26.32 -3.39
C VAL A 68 -0.87 27.28 -4.31
N ALA A 69 -1.89 26.82 -5.02
CA ALA A 69 -2.64 27.65 -5.98
C ALA A 69 -3.87 28.35 -5.35
N VAL A 70 -4.45 27.80 -4.27
CA VAL A 70 -5.70 28.28 -3.68
C VAL A 70 -5.65 28.14 -2.17
N VAL A 71 -6.08 29.16 -1.42
CA VAL A 71 -6.30 29.05 0.03
C VAL A 71 -7.47 28.08 0.26
N PRO A 72 -7.24 26.87 0.80
CA PRO A 72 -8.31 25.87 0.88
C PRO A 72 -9.36 26.29 1.91
N SER A 73 -10.65 26.02 1.61
CA SER A 73 -11.71 26.15 2.60
C SER A 73 -11.70 24.96 3.56
N VAL A 74 -12.15 25.15 4.80
CA VAL A 74 -12.23 24.08 5.81
C VAL A 74 -13.12 22.92 5.34
N SER A 75 -14.16 23.22 4.56
CA SER A 75 -15.09 22.23 4.01
C SER A 75 -14.43 21.28 3.01
N ASP A 76 -13.59 21.80 2.12
CA ASP A 76 -12.91 20.99 1.09
C ASP A 76 -11.93 19.99 1.73
N VAL A 77 -11.18 20.45 2.73
CA VAL A 77 -10.26 19.60 3.50
C VAL A 77 -11.03 18.54 4.30
N ALA A 78 -12.19 18.89 4.87
CA ALA A 78 -13.02 17.96 5.62
C ALA A 78 -13.56 16.81 4.74
N VAL A 79 -14.04 17.12 3.53
CA VAL A 79 -14.53 16.11 2.57
C VAL A 79 -13.38 15.19 2.14
N LEU A 80 -12.22 15.75 1.78
CA LEU A 80 -11.04 14.97 1.40
C LEU A 80 -10.59 14.06 2.56
N GLY A 81 -10.52 14.59 3.79
CA GLY A 81 -10.19 13.83 4.98
C GLY A 81 -11.14 12.67 5.23
N LEU A 82 -12.44 12.87 5.02
CA LEU A 82 -13.46 11.82 5.16
C LEU A 82 -13.27 10.69 4.13
N ILE A 83 -13.00 11.03 2.87
CA ILE A 83 -12.74 10.04 1.81
C ILE A 83 -11.51 9.19 2.14
N VAL A 84 -10.42 9.83 2.57
CA VAL A 84 -9.19 9.13 2.98
C VAL A 84 -9.45 8.20 4.17
N LEU A 85 -10.24 8.64 5.15
CA LEU A 85 -10.57 7.85 6.33
C LEU A 85 -11.39 6.60 5.98
N ILE A 86 -12.40 6.75 5.11
CA ILE A 86 -13.19 5.62 4.59
C ILE A 86 -12.27 4.63 3.87
N ARG A 87 -11.40 5.12 2.98
CA ARG A 87 -10.46 4.25 2.23
C ARG A 87 -9.56 3.46 3.17
N THR A 88 -8.94 4.12 4.14
CA THR A 88 -8.05 3.46 5.11
C THR A 88 -8.81 2.38 5.87
N PHE A 89 -10.00 2.70 6.38
CA PHE A 89 -10.80 1.73 7.14
C PHE A 89 -11.18 0.50 6.30
N LEU A 90 -11.66 0.70 5.06
CA LEU A 90 -12.04 -0.40 4.17
C LEU A 90 -10.85 -1.29 3.78
N SER A 91 -9.71 -0.68 3.41
CA SER A 91 -8.49 -1.45 3.10
C SER A 91 -8.02 -2.26 4.31
N PHE A 92 -8.10 -1.69 5.51
CA PHE A 92 -7.70 -2.34 6.75
C PHE A 92 -8.62 -3.50 7.12
N SER A 93 -9.94 -3.31 6.97
CA SER A 93 -10.94 -4.36 7.23
C SER A 93 -10.71 -5.58 6.33
N LEU A 94 -10.47 -5.35 5.04
CA LEU A 94 -10.18 -6.44 4.08
C LEU A 94 -8.87 -7.15 4.42
N GLU A 95 -7.84 -6.42 4.83
CA GLU A 95 -6.56 -7.01 5.22
C GLU A 95 -6.67 -7.90 6.47
N ILE A 96 -7.45 -7.47 7.46
CA ILE A 96 -7.75 -8.29 8.64
C ILE A 96 -8.53 -9.55 8.26
N GLU A 97 -9.57 -9.43 7.43
CA GLU A 97 -10.40 -10.57 7.02
C GLU A 97 -9.57 -11.65 6.32
N LEU A 98 -8.63 -11.24 5.47
CA LEU A 98 -7.88 -12.15 4.62
C LEU A 98 -6.69 -12.80 5.32
N GLU A 99 -6.13 -12.17 6.34
CA GLU A 99 -4.96 -12.67 7.06
C GLU A 99 -5.29 -13.18 8.47
N GLY A 100 -6.47 -12.83 9.00
CA GLY A 100 -6.92 -13.17 10.34
C GLY A 100 -6.15 -12.47 11.46
N VAL A 101 -5.20 -11.56 11.15
CA VAL A 101 -4.40 -10.83 12.13
C VAL A 101 -4.25 -9.36 11.75
N ALA A 102 -4.46 -8.49 12.72
CA ALA A 102 -4.34 -7.05 12.50
C ALA A 102 -2.91 -6.63 12.09
N PRO A 103 -2.77 -5.66 11.18
CA PRO A 103 -1.48 -5.14 10.69
C PRO A 103 -0.50 -4.73 11.79
N TRP A 104 -0.96 -4.06 12.86
CA TRP A 104 -0.09 -3.69 13.99
C TRP A 104 0.48 -4.92 14.70
N ARG A 105 -0.26 -6.03 14.73
CA ARG A 105 0.19 -7.28 15.36
C ARG A 105 1.28 -7.95 14.53
N ARG A 106 1.21 -7.87 13.20
CA ARG A 106 2.30 -8.34 12.32
C ARG A 106 3.57 -7.52 12.49
N ALA A 107 3.45 -6.19 12.49
CA ALA A 107 4.60 -5.30 12.66
C ALA A 107 5.39 -5.58 13.95
N MET A 108 4.69 -5.92 15.04
CA MET A 108 5.33 -6.33 16.30
C MET A 108 6.07 -7.67 16.18
N VAL A 109 5.51 -8.65 15.47
CA VAL A 109 6.11 -10.00 15.31
C VAL A 109 7.37 -9.95 14.44
N THR A 110 7.36 -9.22 13.32
CA THR A 110 8.56 -9.02 12.50
C THR A 110 9.64 -8.22 13.22
N GLY A 111 9.27 -7.16 13.95
CA GLY A 111 10.22 -6.36 14.73
C GLY A 111 10.97 -7.16 15.80
N VAL A 112 10.26 -8.01 16.55
CA VAL A 112 10.86 -8.91 17.54
C VAL A 112 11.79 -9.94 16.89
N GLY A 113 11.44 -10.45 15.70
CA GLY A 113 12.31 -11.35 14.93
C GLY A 113 13.62 -10.69 14.48
N HIS A 114 13.57 -9.42 14.09
CA HIS A 114 14.77 -8.66 13.70
C HIS A 114 15.69 -8.36 14.90
N LEU A 115 15.11 -8.04 16.06
CA LEU A 115 15.85 -7.85 17.30
C LEU A 115 16.47 -9.15 17.82
N ALA A 116 15.73 -10.26 17.74
CA ALA A 116 16.24 -11.59 18.08
C ALA A 116 17.38 -12.03 17.15
N ALA A 117 17.26 -11.78 15.85
CA ALA A 117 18.32 -12.07 14.88
C ALA A 117 19.55 -11.16 15.07
N ALA A 118 19.36 -9.88 15.40
CA ALA A 118 20.45 -8.96 15.69
C ALA A 118 21.21 -9.34 16.97
N THR A 119 20.49 -9.74 18.02
CA THR A 119 21.09 -10.20 19.28
C THR A 119 21.82 -11.54 19.15
N ALA A 120 21.30 -12.47 18.35
CA ALA A 120 22.00 -13.72 18.02
C ALA A 120 23.34 -13.47 17.31
N ARG A 121 23.36 -12.61 16.28
CA ARG A 121 24.59 -12.24 15.55
C ARG A 121 25.60 -11.50 16.42
N ALA A 122 25.15 -10.64 17.32
CA ALA A 122 26.03 -9.95 18.27
C ALA A 122 26.70 -10.95 19.20
N ARG A 123 25.95 -11.95 19.68
CA ARG A 123 26.44 -13.01 20.58
C ARG A 123 27.46 -13.94 19.92
N GLU A 124 27.29 -14.26 18.63
CA GLU A 124 28.28 -15.02 17.86
C GLU A 124 29.59 -14.26 17.65
N ARG A 125 29.54 -12.94 17.43
CA ARG A 125 30.75 -12.10 17.28
C ARG A 125 31.54 -11.95 18.58
N SER A 126 30.91 -12.18 19.73
CA SER A 126 31.55 -12.13 21.06
C SER A 126 32.09 -13.48 21.54
N ALA A 127 31.91 -14.56 20.76
CA ALA A 127 32.43 -15.87 21.13
C ALA A 127 33.96 -15.92 20.94
N PRO A 128 34.75 -16.28 21.98
CA PRO A 128 36.19 -16.35 21.87
C PRO A 128 36.62 -17.45 20.89
N PRO A 129 37.73 -17.27 20.15
CA PRO A 129 38.22 -18.27 19.22
C PRO A 129 38.55 -19.56 19.98
N ARG A 130 37.96 -20.67 19.54
CA ARG A 130 38.24 -22.01 20.11
C ARG A 130 39.63 -22.44 19.65
N SER A 131 40.59 -22.35 20.58
CA SER A 131 41.94 -22.91 20.49
C SER A 131 41.92 -24.42 20.65
#